data_AF-A0AAV4X1N4-F1
#
_entry.id   AF-A0AAV4X1N4-F1
#
_cell.length_a   1.000
_cell.length_b   1.000
_cell.length_c   1.000
_cell.angle_alpha   90.00
_cell.angle_beta   90.00
_cell.angle_gamma   90.00
#
_symmetry.space_group_name_H-M   'P 1'
#
loop_
_entity.id
_entity.type
_entity.pdbx_description
1 polymer ?
#
loop_
_entity_poly.entity_id
_entity_poly.type
_entity_poly.pdbx_seq_one_letter_code
_entity_poly.pdbx_strand_id
1 'polypeptide(L)'
;MSSMVSNLHPASPLLPTLLFGHKTGQQIIRHIYFPRCLPVINVLSAVFFVFLCLIAFFMDKEKIGPVQYREPTLGSFAFSFGVIMYSYGGASLYPTIQNDMRNQKLFPQSLFTAFLGKV
;
A
#
# COMPACT_ATOMS: atom_id res chain seq x y z
N MET A 1 -50.17 25.24 -21.78
CA MET A 1 -49.57 26.31 -20.97
C MET A 1 -49.55 25.88 -19.51
N SER A 2 -48.38 26.00 -18.90
CA SER A 2 -48.19 26.35 -17.48
C SER A 2 -48.65 25.38 -16.39
N SER A 3 -47.68 24.63 -15.86
CA SER A 3 -47.50 24.26 -14.44
C SER A 3 -46.50 23.09 -14.46
N MET A 4 -45.18 23.26 -14.58
CA MET A 4 -44.20 23.95 -13.73
C MET A 4 -44.30 23.59 -12.23
N VAL A 5 -43.30 22.80 -11.81
CA VAL A 5 -42.60 22.83 -10.50
C VAL A 5 -43.38 22.38 -9.26
N SER A 6 -43.31 21.08 -8.97
CA SER A 6 -43.06 20.52 -7.62
C SER A 6 -42.88 19.00 -7.82
N ASN A 7 -41.84 18.29 -7.41
CA ASN A 7 -40.89 18.51 -6.34
C ASN A 7 -39.55 17.86 -6.69
N LEU A 8 -38.52 18.55 -6.21
CA LEU A 8 -37.11 18.23 -6.23
C LEU A 8 -36.82 16.96 -5.38
N HIS A 9 -35.85 16.18 -5.85
CA HIS A 9 -35.14 15.03 -5.27
C HIS A 9 -35.08 14.87 -3.72
N PRO A 10 -34.81 13.64 -3.24
CA PRO A 10 -33.42 13.40 -2.84
C PRO A 10 -32.78 12.22 -3.58
N ALA A 11 -31.50 12.40 -3.85
CA ALA A 11 -30.65 11.53 -4.63
C ALA A 11 -30.50 10.12 -4.04
N SER A 12 -30.91 9.12 -4.82
CA SER A 12 -30.34 7.78 -4.76
C SER A 12 -29.09 7.73 -5.65
N PRO A 13 -27.88 7.56 -5.11
CA PRO A 13 -26.65 7.48 -5.90
C PRO A 13 -26.46 6.03 -6.38
N LEU A 14 -27.35 5.55 -7.25
CA LEU A 14 -27.25 4.23 -7.87
C LEU A 14 -27.61 4.33 -9.36
N LEU A 15 -26.71 4.92 -10.15
CA LEU A 15 -26.39 4.59 -11.56
C LEU A 15 -25.63 5.78 -12.15
N PRO A 16 -24.31 5.61 -12.37
CA PRO A 16 -23.91 5.40 -13.77
C PRO A 16 -22.75 4.40 -13.85
N THR A 17 -22.93 3.17 -13.38
CA THR A 17 -21.90 2.12 -13.52
C THR A 17 -22.10 1.24 -14.75
N LEU A 18 -23.19 1.43 -15.51
CA LEU A 18 -23.63 0.46 -16.51
C LEU A 18 -23.55 0.92 -17.97
N LEU A 19 -22.98 2.08 -18.29
CA LEU A 19 -22.91 2.57 -19.68
C LEU A 19 -21.65 3.37 -20.03
N PHE A 20 -20.55 3.20 -19.27
CA PHE A 20 -19.24 3.72 -19.68
C PHE A 20 -18.30 2.55 -19.95
N GLY A 21 -17.81 2.46 -21.19
CA GLY A 21 -17.01 1.36 -21.70
C GLY A 21 -15.94 0.88 -20.73
N HIS A 22 -16.07 -0.38 -20.33
CA HIS A 22 -15.23 -1.13 -19.38
C HIS A 22 -13.71 -1.02 -19.63
N LYS A 23 -13.28 -0.61 -20.84
CA LYS A 23 -11.86 -0.44 -21.19
C LYS A 23 -11.31 0.98 -21.06
N THR A 24 -12.13 2.03 -21.08
CA THR A 24 -11.62 3.41 -21.22
C THR A 24 -11.42 4.10 -19.88
N GLY A 25 -12.31 3.89 -18.90
CA GLY A 25 -12.17 4.45 -17.55
C GLY A 25 -11.00 3.85 -16.76
N GLN A 26 -10.72 2.56 -16.96
CA GLN A 26 -9.62 1.85 -16.29
C GLN A 26 -8.23 2.29 -16.81
N GLN A 27 -8.13 2.68 -18.09
CA GLN A 27 -6.87 3.12 -18.69
C GLN A 27 -6.47 4.54 -18.29
N ILE A 28 -7.44 5.44 -18.08
CA ILE A 28 -7.18 6.82 -17.67
C ILE A 28 -6.72 6.88 -16.19
N ILE A 29 -7.34 6.07 -15.32
CA ILE A 29 -6.91 5.95 -13.90
C ILE A 29 -5.49 5.35 -13.82
N ARG A 30 -5.17 4.37 -14.68
CA ARG A 30 -3.84 3.75 -14.76
C ARG A 30 -2.72 4.73 -15.15
N HIS A 31 -3.02 5.70 -16.00
CA HIS A 31 -2.05 6.71 -16.46
C HIS A 31 -1.85 7.86 -15.46
N ILE A 32 -2.87 8.18 -14.67
CA ILE A 32 -2.84 9.27 -13.69
C ILE A 32 -2.23 8.80 -12.35
N TYR A 33 -2.48 7.56 -11.93
CA TYR A 33 -2.03 7.06 -10.61
C TYR A 33 -0.74 6.24 -10.63
N PHE A 34 -0.23 5.85 -11.81
CA PHE A 34 0.95 4.98 -11.89
C PHE A 34 1.92 5.45 -12.98
N PRO A 35 2.67 6.54 -12.76
CA PRO A 35 3.92 6.74 -13.48
C PRO A 35 4.79 5.52 -13.19
N ARG A 36 5.05 4.70 -14.20
CA ARG A 36 5.79 3.44 -14.10
C ARG A 36 7.15 3.56 -13.38
N CYS A 37 7.68 4.79 -13.26
CA CYS A 37 8.95 5.10 -12.61
C CYS A 37 8.85 5.38 -11.11
N LEU A 38 7.68 5.74 -10.54
CA LEU A 38 7.54 6.04 -9.10
C LEU A 38 8.06 4.93 -8.17
N PRO A 39 7.70 3.64 -8.37
CA PRO A 39 8.20 2.59 -7.49
C PRO A 39 9.72 2.39 -7.63
N VAL A 40 10.26 2.56 -8.84
CA VAL A 40 11.71 2.46 -9.10
C VAL A 40 12.46 3.55 -8.34
N ILE A 41 11.98 4.79 -8.40
CA ILE A 41 12.59 5.92 -7.69
C ILE A 41 12.56 5.68 -6.17
N ASN A 42 11.45 5.17 -5.63
CA ASN A 42 11.33 4.91 -4.18
C ASN A 42 12.25 3.79 -3.70
N VAL A 43 12.44 2.73 -4.50
CA VAL A 43 13.38 1.65 -4.15
C VAL A 43 14.82 2.19 -4.18
N LEU A 44 15.18 2.96 -5.20
CA LEU A 44 16.53 3.53 -5.32
C LEU A 44 16.85 4.50 -4.18
N SER A 45 15.90 5.37 -3.80
CA SER A 45 16.09 6.30 -2.69
C SER A 45 16.21 5.58 -1.34
N ALA A 46 15.39 4.56 -1.10
CA ALA A 46 15.46 3.76 0.13
C ALA A 46 16.78 3.01 0.26
N VAL A 47 17.26 2.40 -0.84
CA VAL A 47 18.57 1.72 -0.87
C VAL A 47 19.69 2.71 -0.55
N PHE A 48 19.70 3.87 -1.21
CA PHE A 48 20.70 4.91 -0.95
C PHE A 48 20.66 5.41 0.50
N PHE A 49 19.48 5.61 1.07
CA PHE A 49 19.31 6.00 2.47
C PHE A 49 19.89 4.96 3.44
N VAL A 50 19.63 3.68 3.23
CA VAL A 50 20.18 2.59 4.06
C VAL A 50 21.72 2.57 3.98
N PHE A 51 22.30 2.79 2.79
CA PHE A 51 23.75 2.90 2.65
C PHE A 51 24.33 4.07 3.46
N LEU A 52 23.70 5.25 3.43
CA LEU A 52 24.14 6.39 4.25
C LEU A 52 24.03 6.09 5.75
N CYS A 53 22.95 5.45 6.20
CA CYS A 53 22.81 5.03 7.60
C CYS A 53 23.92 4.08 8.05
N LEU A 54 24.32 3.12 7.19
CA LEU A 54 25.43 2.23 7.49
C LEU A 54 26.74 3.00 7.61
N ILE A 55 27.05 3.91 6.69
CA ILE A 55 28.27 4.73 6.74
C ILE A 55 28.31 5.56 8.03
N ALA A 56 27.21 6.23 8.38
CA ALA A 56 27.10 7.01 9.62
C ALA A 56 27.31 6.12 10.86
N PHE A 57 26.74 4.92 10.87
CA PHE A 57 26.96 3.94 11.93
C PHE A 57 28.42 3.48 12.02
N PHE A 58 29.12 3.37 10.88
CA PHE A 58 30.56 3.09 10.84
C PHE A 58 31.45 4.22 11.35
N MET A 59 31.00 5.47 11.26
CA MET A 59 31.74 6.61 11.78
C MET A 59 31.52 6.84 13.29
N ASP A 60 30.35 6.47 13.84
CA ASP A 60 30.02 6.68 15.26
C ASP A 60 30.44 5.53 16.20
N LYS A 61 31.11 4.49 15.69
CA LYS A 61 31.55 3.30 16.46
C LYS A 61 32.35 3.66 17.72
N GLU A 62 33.13 4.74 17.66
CA GLU A 62 34.07 5.13 18.72
C GLU A 62 33.42 6.01 19.80
N LYS A 63 32.18 6.47 19.63
CA LYS A 63 31.48 7.37 20.59
C LYS A 63 30.48 6.66 21.51
N ILE A 64 30.53 5.34 21.59
CA ILE A 64 29.52 4.55 22.32
C ILE A 64 29.85 4.55 23.81
N GLY A 65 29.37 5.57 24.52
CA GLY A 65 29.28 5.57 25.98
C GLY A 65 28.20 4.60 26.51
N PRO A 66 28.00 4.50 27.83
CA PRO A 66 26.98 3.62 28.41
C PRO A 66 25.58 3.96 27.88
N VAL A 67 24.96 3.01 27.18
CA VAL A 67 23.65 3.17 26.55
C VAL A 67 22.55 3.12 27.63
N GLN A 68 21.80 4.22 27.77
CA GLN A 68 20.58 4.22 28.57
C GLN A 68 19.39 3.79 27.72
N TYR A 69 18.76 2.68 28.09
CA TYR A 69 17.52 2.23 27.46
C TYR A 69 16.35 3.01 28.03
N ARG A 70 15.68 3.80 27.19
CA ARG A 70 14.46 4.51 27.58
C ARG A 70 13.28 3.54 27.59
N GLU A 71 12.37 3.72 28.55
CA GLU A 71 11.13 2.96 28.58
C GLU A 71 10.30 3.19 27.29
N PRO A 72 9.65 2.14 26.77
CA PRO A 72 8.87 2.25 25.56
C PRO A 72 7.69 3.19 25.77
N THR A 73 7.62 4.24 24.97
CA THR A 73 6.47 5.15 24.94
C THR A 73 5.45 4.69 23.90
N LEU A 74 4.21 5.16 24.03
CA LEU A 74 3.17 4.93 23.01
C LEU A 74 3.62 5.41 21.62
N GLY A 75 4.40 6.49 21.55
CA GLY A 75 4.96 7.01 20.30
C GLY A 75 5.98 6.04 19.67
N SER A 76 6.90 5.50 20.46
CA SER A 76 7.86 4.50 20.00
C SER A 76 7.15 3.23 19.53
N PHE A 77 6.11 2.80 20.24
CA PHE A 77 5.27 1.67 19.84
C PHE A 77 4.55 1.93 18.50
N ALA A 78 3.86 3.06 18.38
CA ALA A 78 3.13 3.41 17.15
C ALA A 78 4.07 3.53 15.95
N PHE A 79 5.28 4.08 16.14
CA PHE A 79 6.30 4.15 15.10
C PHE A 79 6.75 2.76 14.66
N SER A 80 7.18 1.91 15.60
CA SER A 80 7.62 0.54 15.29
C SER A 80 6.49 -0.28 14.65
N PHE A 81 5.26 -0.17 15.15
CA PHE A 81 4.09 -0.83 14.58
C PHE A 81 3.79 -0.32 13.16
N GLY A 82 3.91 0.98 12.92
CA GLY A 82 3.76 1.57 11.59
C GLY A 82 4.79 1.05 10.59
N VAL A 83 6.05 0.90 11.01
CA VAL A 83 7.11 0.30 10.19
C VAL A 83 6.79 -1.16 9.84
N ILE A 84 6.32 -1.94 10.82
CA ILE A 84 5.89 -3.32 10.60
C ILE A 84 4.73 -3.35 9.59
N MET A 85 3.67 -2.56 9.79
CA MET A 85 2.53 -2.50 8.87
C MET A 85 2.92 -2.03 7.46
N TYR A 86 3.85 -1.09 7.34
CA TYR A 86 4.38 -0.65 6.05
C TYR A 86 5.03 -1.80 5.28
N SER A 87 5.73 -2.72 5.97
CA SER A 87 6.33 -3.90 5.33
C SER A 87 5.31 -4.86 4.70
N TYR A 88 4.07 -4.89 5.21
CA TYR A 88 2.95 -5.67 4.66
C TYR A 88 2.15 -4.95 3.56
N GLY A 89 2.60 -3.77 3.10
CA GLY A 89 1.87 -2.94 2.11
C GLY A 89 1.60 -3.60 0.74
N GLY A 90 2.25 -4.73 0.43
CA GLY A 90 2.05 -5.51 -0.79
C GLY A 90 0.68 -6.21 -0.90
N ALA A 91 -0.12 -6.24 0.17
CA ALA A 91 -1.42 -6.93 0.20
C ALA A 91 -2.45 -6.38 -0.80
N SER A 92 -2.28 -5.13 -1.27
CA SER A 92 -3.12 -4.52 -2.30
C SER A 92 -3.09 -5.25 -3.65
N LEU A 93 -2.05 -6.06 -3.90
CA LEU A 93 -1.88 -6.85 -5.12
C LEU A 93 -2.64 -8.18 -5.08
N TYR A 94 -3.16 -8.59 -3.92
CA TYR A 94 -3.79 -9.89 -3.73
C TYR A 94 -4.99 -10.17 -4.64
N PRO A 95 -5.91 -9.23 -4.92
CA PRO A 95 -7.01 -9.49 -5.85
C PRO A 95 -6.51 -9.79 -7.27
N THR A 96 -5.43 -9.15 -7.69
CA THR A 96 -4.81 -9.39 -8.99
C THR A 96 -4.14 -10.76 -9.03
N ILE A 97 -3.39 -11.12 -7.99
CA ILE A 97 -2.72 -12.43 -7.87
C ILE A 97 -3.75 -13.56 -7.83
N GLN A 98 -4.83 -13.39 -7.06
CA GLN A 98 -5.95 -14.33 -7.01
C GLN A 98 -6.55 -14.56 -8.40
N ASN A 99 -6.76 -13.48 -9.16
CA ASN A 99 -7.35 -13.57 -10.49
C ASN A 99 -6.41 -14.21 -11.53
N ASP A 100 -5.09 -14.10 -11.33
CA ASP A 100 -4.05 -14.69 -12.19
C ASP A 100 -3.73 -16.16 -11.86
N MET A 101 -4.18 -16.67 -10.70
CA MET A 101 -3.97 -18.06 -10.31
C MET A 101 -4.84 -19.05 -11.10
N ARG A 102 -4.21 -20.14 -11.58
CA ARG A 102 -4.91 -21.26 -12.24
C ARG A 102 -6.06 -21.82 -11.38
N ASN A 103 -5.88 -21.90 -10.07
CA ASN A 103 -6.92 -22.33 -9.13
C ASN A 103 -7.02 -21.38 -7.94
N GLN A 104 -7.97 -20.45 -8.02
CA GLN A 104 -8.18 -19.39 -7.04
C GLN A 104 -8.48 -19.91 -5.63
N LYS A 105 -9.03 -21.14 -5.50
CA LYS A 105 -9.35 -21.76 -4.20
C LYS A 105 -8.10 -22.06 -3.38
N LEU A 106 -6.94 -22.18 -4.02
CA LEU A 106 -5.65 -22.44 -3.36
C LEU A 106 -4.97 -21.16 -2.87
N PHE A 107 -5.52 -19.97 -3.17
CA PHE A 107 -4.89 -18.71 -2.79
C PHE A 107 -4.65 -18.58 -1.27
N PRO A 108 -5.60 -18.92 -0.38
CA PRO A 108 -5.36 -18.87 1.05
C PRO A 108 -4.20 -19.80 1.46
N GLN A 109 -4.13 -21.02 0.90
CA GLN A 109 -3.03 -21.95 1.18
C GLN A 109 -1.68 -21.37 0.73
N SER A 110 -1.65 -20.67 -0.41
CA SER A 110 -0.45 -19.98 -0.90
C SER A 110 -0.01 -18.84 0.03
N LEU A 111 -0.95 -18.08 0.60
CA LEU A 111 -0.64 -17.04 1.59
C LEU A 111 -0.11 -17.64 2.89
N PHE A 112 -0.74 -18.70 3.39
CA PHE A 112 -0.27 -19.41 4.58
C PHE A 112 1.16 -19.93 4.40
N THR A 113 1.46 -20.49 3.22
CA THR A 113 2.81 -20.95 2.89
C THR A 113 3.80 -19.78 2.84
N ALA A 114 3.42 -18.65 2.23
CA ALA A 114 4.29 -17.48 2.07
C ALA A 114 4.62 -16.79 3.40
N PHE A 115 3.69 -16.74 4.36
CA PHE A 115 3.89 -16.04 5.63
C PHE A 115 4.34 -16.93 6.79
N LEU A 116 3.90 -18.19 6.83
CA LEU A 116 4.16 -19.09 7.95
C LEU A 116 5.20 -20.18 7.64
N GLY A 117 5.64 -20.31 6.39
CA GLY A 117 6.75 -21.19 6.02
C GLY A 117 6.53 -22.66 6.38
N LYS A 118 5.28 -23.13 6.39
CA LYS A 118 4.97 -24.57 6.47
C LYS A 118 4.85 -25.13 5.05
N VAL A 119 5.88 -25.88 4.65
CA VAL A 119 5.85 -26.83 3.52
C VAL A 119 5.22 -28.13 4.01
#